data_AF-A0A969U9Y4-F1
#
_entry.id   AF-A0A969U9Y4-F1
#
_cell.length_a   1.000
_cell.length_b   1.000
_cell.length_c   1.000
_cell.angle_alpha   90.00
_cell.angle_beta   90.00
_cell.angle_gamma   90.00
#
_symmetry.space_group_name_H-M   'P 1'
#
loop_
_entity.id
_entity.type
_entity.pdbx_description
1 polymer ?
#
loop_
_entity_poly.entity_id
_entity_poly.type
_entity_poly.pdbx_seq_one_letter_code
_entity_poly.pdbx_strand_id
1 'polypeptide(L)'
;MPKRSSPKPSPRRNSKPTPSRQVKDERWQQQQWIELFSEVTFKIRQSLQLKEILRATVTEVQRILQADRVLIYQVFADGTGKAISEAVLPDYTAILDLEFPEEVFPEDYQKLYSEGRVRRSPMSMIHLRA
;
A
#
# COMPACT_ATOMS: atom_id res chain seq x y z
N MET A 1 -6.80 55.12 -75.86
CA MET A 1 -5.88 53.97 -75.97
C MET A 1 -5.13 53.82 -74.63
N PRO A 2 -4.76 52.60 -74.21
CA PRO A 2 -5.27 51.94 -72.99
C PRO A 2 -4.20 51.69 -71.91
N LYS A 3 -4.59 51.19 -70.72
CA LYS A 3 -3.88 50.07 -70.05
C LYS A 3 -4.89 49.17 -69.32
N ARG A 4 -5.07 47.94 -69.83
CA ARG A 4 -5.66 46.79 -69.11
C ARG A 4 -4.59 46.25 -68.15
N SER A 5 -4.94 46.04 -66.88
CA SER A 5 -4.12 45.30 -65.91
C SER A 5 -4.80 43.98 -65.54
N SER A 6 -4.01 42.91 -65.64
CA SER A 6 -4.34 41.49 -65.43
C SER A 6 -4.76 41.13 -63.99
N PRO A 7 -5.38 39.96 -63.75
CA PRO A 7 -5.98 39.60 -62.46
C PRO A 7 -4.94 39.16 -61.42
N LYS A 8 -5.15 39.56 -60.17
CA LYS A 8 -4.34 39.13 -59.00
C LYS A 8 -4.62 37.66 -58.65
N PRO A 9 -3.62 36.92 -58.13
CA PRO A 9 -3.74 35.49 -57.82
C PRO A 9 -4.53 35.27 -56.53
N SER A 10 -5.36 34.22 -56.54
CA SER A 10 -6.15 33.77 -55.37
C SER A 10 -5.23 33.33 -54.21
N PRO A 11 -5.52 33.69 -52.95
CA PRO A 11 -4.71 33.25 -51.82
C PRO A 11 -4.89 31.76 -51.55
N ARG A 12 -3.76 31.06 -51.35
CA ARG A 12 -3.68 29.67 -50.91
C ARG A 12 -4.46 29.44 -49.61
N ARG A 13 -5.31 28.42 -49.61
CA ARG A 13 -6.03 27.89 -48.44
C ARG A 13 -5.05 27.24 -47.46
N ASN A 14 -4.73 27.92 -46.37
CA ASN A 14 -4.08 27.31 -45.21
C ASN A 14 -5.14 26.49 -44.44
N SER A 15 -5.11 25.16 -44.53
CA SER A 15 -5.94 24.28 -43.72
C SER A 15 -5.45 24.30 -42.26
N LYS A 16 -6.25 24.89 -41.36
CA LYS A 16 -6.08 24.75 -39.91
C LYS A 16 -6.15 23.26 -39.52
N PRO A 17 -5.40 22.80 -38.51
CA PRO A 17 -5.58 21.47 -37.94
C PRO A 17 -7.00 21.35 -37.37
N THR A 18 -7.68 20.24 -37.65
CA THR A 18 -9.06 20.00 -37.24
C THR A 18 -9.18 19.90 -35.69
N PRO A 19 -10.14 20.59 -35.02
CA PRO A 19 -10.25 20.65 -33.54
C PRO A 19 -10.61 19.34 -32.83
N SER A 20 -10.90 18.27 -33.58
CA SER A 20 -11.53 17.05 -33.04
C SER A 20 -10.59 16.09 -32.31
N ARG A 21 -9.27 16.24 -32.45
CA ARG A 21 -8.28 15.39 -31.76
C ARG A 21 -7.91 15.92 -30.38
N GLN A 22 -7.64 17.22 -30.24
CA GLN A 22 -7.21 17.85 -28.97
C GLN A 22 -8.23 17.67 -27.83
N VAL A 23 -9.51 17.89 -28.11
CA VAL A 23 -10.58 17.74 -27.10
C VAL A 23 -10.74 16.27 -26.65
N LYS A 24 -10.44 15.30 -27.52
CA LYS A 24 -10.48 13.89 -27.15
C LYS A 24 -9.30 13.50 -26.26
N ASP A 25 -8.11 14.03 -26.56
CA ASP A 25 -6.90 13.77 -25.80
C ASP A 25 -6.99 14.38 -24.39
N GLU A 26 -7.52 15.60 -24.25
CA GLU A 26 -7.75 16.25 -22.94
C GLU A 26 -8.73 15.46 -22.06
N ARG A 27 -9.84 14.99 -22.65
CA ARG A 27 -10.82 14.16 -21.94
C ARG A 27 -10.26 12.81 -21.53
N TRP A 28 -9.46 12.19 -22.41
CA TRP A 28 -8.77 10.95 -22.12
C TRP A 28 -7.81 11.11 -20.95
N GLN A 29 -7.03 12.19 -20.95
CA GLN A 29 -6.14 12.50 -19.82
C GLN A 29 -6.91 12.76 -18.51
N GLN A 30 -8.02 13.51 -18.56
CA GLN A 30 -8.86 13.75 -17.38
C GLN A 30 -9.43 12.44 -16.79
N GLN A 31 -9.90 11.53 -17.64
CA GLN A 31 -10.41 10.22 -17.19
C GLN A 31 -9.32 9.40 -16.50
N GLN A 32 -8.14 9.32 -17.11
CA GLN A 32 -7.00 8.61 -16.54
C GLN A 32 -6.57 9.20 -15.17
N TRP A 33 -6.60 10.53 -15.02
CA TRP A 33 -6.33 11.18 -13.74
C TRP A 33 -7.36 10.85 -12.67
N ILE A 34 -8.64 10.84 -13.01
CA ILE A 34 -9.72 10.48 -12.06
C ILE A 34 -9.60 9.02 -11.63
N GLU A 35 -9.30 8.10 -12.56
CA GLU A 35 -9.09 6.69 -12.28
C GLU A 35 -7.90 6.49 -11.31
N LEU A 36 -6.75 7.07 -11.65
CA LEU A 36 -5.55 6.98 -10.80
C LEU A 36 -5.79 7.55 -9.40
N PHE A 37 -6.44 8.71 -9.31
CA PHE A 37 -6.74 9.34 -8.04
C PHE A 37 -7.71 8.51 -7.18
N SER A 38 -8.72 7.91 -7.82
CA SER A 38 -9.68 7.02 -7.15
C SER A 38 -8.98 5.76 -6.64
N GLU A 39 -8.09 5.17 -7.43
CA GLU A 39 -7.30 4.00 -7.03
C GLU A 39 -6.39 4.31 -5.82
N VAL A 40 -5.66 5.43 -5.86
CA VAL A 40 -4.80 5.86 -4.75
C VAL A 40 -5.64 6.10 -3.49
N THR A 41 -6.76 6.82 -3.61
CA THR A 41 -7.67 7.09 -2.49
C THR A 41 -8.22 5.79 -1.89
N PHE A 42 -8.60 4.85 -2.75
CA PHE A 42 -9.06 3.53 -2.34
C PHE A 42 -7.98 2.75 -1.58
N LYS A 43 -6.76 2.69 -2.11
CA LYS A 43 -5.61 2.06 -1.43
C LYS A 43 -5.31 2.70 -0.08
N ILE A 44 -5.39 4.02 0.04
CA ILE A 44 -5.22 4.74 1.32
C ILE A 44 -6.31 4.33 2.31
N ARG A 45 -7.59 4.35 1.91
CA ARG A 45 -8.71 3.94 2.78
C ARG A 45 -8.60 2.48 3.19
N GLN A 46 -8.25 1.59 2.27
CA GLN A 46 -8.03 0.17 2.58
C GLN A 46 -6.88 -0.02 3.58
N SER A 47 -5.78 0.72 3.44
CA SER A 47 -4.66 0.64 4.40
C SER A 47 -5.08 1.11 5.81
N LEU A 48 -5.88 2.18 5.90
CA LEU A 48 -6.46 2.63 7.17
C LEU A 48 -7.37 1.56 7.78
N GLN A 49 -8.25 0.95 6.98
CA GLN A 49 -9.10 -0.16 7.42
C GLN A 49 -8.26 -1.37 7.88
N LEU A 50 -7.19 -1.71 7.17
CA LEU A 50 -6.30 -2.79 7.57
C LEU A 50 -5.69 -2.52 8.95
N LYS A 51 -5.19 -1.31 9.20
CA LYS A 51 -4.65 -0.94 10.51
C LYS A 51 -5.70 -1.08 11.62
N GLU A 52 -6.93 -0.65 11.36
CA GLU A 52 -8.05 -0.78 12.31
C GLU A 52 -8.41 -2.25 12.58
N ILE A 53 -8.49 -3.08 11.53
CA ILE A 53 -8.77 -4.52 11.62
C ILE A 53 -7.69 -5.24 12.44
N LEU A 54 -6.42 -4.98 12.14
CA LEU A 54 -5.29 -5.59 12.86
C LEU A 54 -5.31 -5.18 14.34
N ARG A 55 -5.53 -3.89 14.63
CA ARG A 55 -5.64 -3.37 16.01
C ARG A 55 -6.81 -4.01 16.77
N ALA A 56 -7.98 -4.09 16.13
CA ALA A 56 -9.13 -4.76 16.72
C ALA A 56 -8.79 -6.23 17.00
N THR A 57 -8.17 -6.92 16.05
CA THR A 57 -7.82 -8.34 16.17
C THR A 57 -6.89 -8.59 17.37
N VAL A 58 -5.78 -7.86 17.52
CA VAL A 58 -4.88 -8.05 18.68
C VAL A 58 -5.58 -7.77 20.01
N THR A 59 -6.46 -6.77 20.05
CA THR A 59 -7.24 -6.41 21.24
C THR A 59 -8.25 -7.51 21.62
N GLU A 60 -9.02 -7.98 20.65
CA GLU A 60 -10.02 -9.04 20.84
C GLU A 60 -9.35 -10.35 21.27
N VAL A 61 -8.27 -10.74 20.59
CA VAL A 61 -7.52 -11.97 20.88
C VAL A 61 -6.87 -11.90 22.25
N GLN A 62 -6.26 -10.77 22.64
CA GLN A 62 -5.68 -10.60 23.97
C GLN A 62 -6.72 -10.86 25.06
N ARG A 63 -7.92 -10.30 24.90
CA ARG A 63 -9.01 -10.49 25.86
C ARG A 63 -9.50 -11.94 25.91
N ILE A 64 -9.68 -12.58 24.75
CA ILE A 64 -10.14 -13.97 24.65
C ILE A 64 -9.14 -14.92 25.31
N LEU A 65 -7.84 -14.71 25.06
CA LEU A 65 -6.77 -15.55 25.58
C LEU A 65 -6.34 -15.16 27.01
N GLN A 66 -6.80 -14.02 27.52
CA GLN A 66 -6.34 -13.43 28.79
C GLN A 66 -4.81 -13.33 28.84
N ALA A 67 -4.20 -12.95 27.71
CA ALA A 67 -2.76 -12.88 27.55
C ALA A 67 -2.22 -11.50 27.97
N ASP A 68 -1.00 -11.48 28.49
CA ASP A 68 -0.30 -10.23 28.83
C ASP A 68 0.02 -9.38 27.60
N ARG A 69 0.29 -10.04 26.46
CA ARG A 69 0.60 -9.42 25.17
C ARG A 69 0.12 -10.28 24.01
N VAL A 70 -0.41 -9.62 22.98
CA VAL A 70 -0.68 -10.20 21.66
C VAL A 70 -0.16 -9.23 20.61
N LEU A 71 0.53 -9.76 19.60
CA LEU A 71 1.02 -8.96 18.48
C LEU A 71 0.81 -9.68 17.16
N ILE A 72 0.76 -8.90 16.09
CA ILE A 72 0.86 -9.39 14.72
C ILE A 72 2.24 -9.02 14.22
N TYR A 73 3.03 -10.05 13.91
CA TYR A 73 4.38 -9.92 13.40
C TYR A 73 4.38 -10.06 11.87
N GLN A 74 5.03 -9.12 11.17
CA GLN A 74 5.25 -9.19 9.74
C GLN A 74 6.71 -9.58 9.49
N VAL A 75 6.90 -10.69 8.76
CA VAL A 75 8.19 -11.09 8.20
C VAL A 75 8.39 -10.36 6.87
N PHE A 76 9.57 -9.81 6.64
CA PHE A 76 9.97 -9.14 5.42
C PHE A 76 10.75 -10.09 4.50
N ALA A 77 10.93 -9.67 3.24
CA ALA A 77 11.57 -10.49 2.22
C ALA A 77 13.06 -10.76 2.49
N ASP A 78 13.70 -9.95 3.33
CA ASP A 78 15.09 -10.10 3.78
C ASP A 78 15.23 -10.95 5.06
N GLY A 79 14.15 -11.61 5.50
CA GLY A 79 14.14 -12.47 6.68
C GLY A 79 13.96 -11.74 8.00
N THR A 80 14.14 -10.41 8.03
CA THR A 80 13.84 -9.58 9.21
C THR A 80 12.33 -9.45 9.42
N GLY A 81 11.91 -8.77 10.48
CA GLY A 81 10.50 -8.43 10.61
C GLY A 81 10.19 -7.50 11.76
N LYS A 82 8.91 -7.17 11.93
CA LYS A 82 8.46 -6.26 12.97
C LYS A 82 7.07 -6.52 13.46
N ALA A 83 6.77 -6.04 14.67
CA ALA A 83 5.40 -5.97 15.16
C ALA A 83 4.65 -4.84 14.43
N ILE A 84 3.60 -5.19 13.68
CA ILE A 84 2.77 -4.23 12.92
C ILE A 84 1.46 -3.89 13.64
N SER A 85 1.12 -4.65 14.68
CA SER A 85 0.01 -4.36 15.59
C SER A 85 0.27 -5.05 16.93
N GLU A 86 -0.04 -4.39 18.03
CA GLU A 86 0.22 -4.89 19.38
C GLU A 86 -0.93 -4.49 20.33
N ALA A 87 -1.30 -5.42 21.21
CA ALA A 87 -2.08 -5.18 22.41
C ALA A 87 -1.29 -5.75 23.60
N VAL A 88 -1.03 -4.92 24.61
CA VAL A 88 -0.12 -5.23 25.70
C VAL A 88 -0.61 -4.59 27.00
N LEU A 89 -0.45 -5.29 28.11
CA LEU A 89 -0.75 -4.73 29.43
C LEU A 89 0.21 -3.57 29.78
N PRO A 90 -0.23 -2.57 30.57
CA PRO A 90 0.57 -1.38 30.88
C PRO A 90 1.93 -1.66 31.53
N ASP A 91 2.08 -2.80 32.21
CA ASP A 91 3.31 -3.16 32.94
C ASP A 91 4.45 -3.65 32.02
N TYR A 92 4.20 -3.85 30.73
CA TYR A 92 5.19 -4.35 29.78
C TYR A 92 5.57 -3.30 28.73
N THR A 93 6.86 -3.19 28.43
CA THR A 93 7.39 -2.28 27.40
C THR A 93 6.86 -2.64 26.01
N ALA A 94 6.12 -1.73 25.38
CA ALA A 94 5.63 -1.90 24.01
C ALA A 94 6.80 -2.15 23.03
N ILE A 95 6.57 -3.05 22.08
CA ILE A 95 7.53 -3.38 21.00
C ILE A 95 6.94 -3.13 19.61
N LEU A 96 5.79 -2.46 19.53
CA LEU A 96 5.21 -1.98 18.27
C LEU A 96 6.25 -1.21 17.45
N ASP A 97 6.31 -1.50 16.15
CA ASP A 97 7.25 -0.94 15.18
C ASP A 97 8.75 -1.23 15.44
N LEU A 98 9.08 -2.05 16.45
CA LEU A 98 10.45 -2.54 16.64
C LEU A 98 10.78 -3.58 15.55
N GLU A 99 11.90 -3.36 14.86
CA GLU A 99 12.46 -4.31 13.90
C GLU A 99 13.33 -5.34 14.63
N PHE A 100 13.16 -6.60 14.25
CA PHE A 100 13.85 -7.76 14.78
C PHE A 100 14.69 -8.39 13.67
N PRO A 101 15.89 -8.88 14.01
CA PRO A 101 16.77 -9.51 13.03
C PRO A 101 16.26 -10.91 12.66
N GLU A 102 16.81 -11.49 11.59
CA GLU A 102 16.35 -12.76 11.00
C GLU A 102 16.36 -13.93 12.00
N GLU A 103 17.29 -13.92 12.95
CA GLU A 103 17.46 -14.99 13.94
C GLU A 103 16.27 -15.11 14.91
N VAL A 104 15.43 -14.08 15.01
CA VAL A 104 14.25 -14.07 15.89
C VAL A 104 13.14 -14.97 15.37
N PHE A 105 13.06 -15.15 14.06
CA PHE A 105 12.02 -15.98 13.45
C PHE A 105 12.57 -16.85 12.30
N PRO A 106 13.28 -17.95 12.64
CA PRO A 106 13.92 -18.83 11.66
C PRO A 106 12.96 -19.38 10.59
N GLU A 107 13.45 -19.58 9.36
CA GLU A 107 12.67 -20.06 8.21
C GLU A 107 11.87 -21.35 8.49
N ASP A 108 12.44 -22.28 9.25
CA ASP A 108 11.76 -23.53 9.63
C ASP A 108 10.42 -23.25 10.33
N TYR A 109 10.37 -22.23 11.20
CA TYR A 109 9.13 -21.82 11.85
C TYR A 109 8.19 -21.11 10.88
N GLN A 110 8.71 -20.23 10.02
CA GLN A 110 7.90 -19.54 9.01
C GLN A 110 7.14 -20.55 8.14
N LYS A 111 7.81 -21.60 7.69
CA LYS A 111 7.19 -22.67 6.90
C LYS A 111 6.08 -23.38 7.67
N LEU A 112 6.32 -23.77 8.93
CA LEU A 112 5.32 -24.44 9.75
C LEU A 112 4.07 -23.57 9.96
N TYR A 113 4.23 -22.27 10.21
CA TYR A 113 3.09 -21.35 10.35
C TYR A 113 2.37 -21.09 9.02
N SER A 114 3.08 -21.07 7.88
CA SER A 114 2.47 -20.95 6.55
C SER A 114 1.54 -22.12 6.20
N GLU A 115 1.80 -23.30 6.76
CA GLU A 115 0.96 -24.50 6.66
C GLU A 115 -0.21 -24.49 7.68
N GLY A 116 -0.39 -23.40 8.44
CA GLY A 116 -1.46 -23.23 9.41
C GLY A 116 -1.20 -23.88 10.77
N ARG A 117 0.05 -24.28 11.08
CA ARG A 117 0.34 -24.87 12.39
C ARG A 117 0.30 -23.83 13.49
N VAL A 118 -0.35 -24.18 14.60
CA VAL A 118 -0.32 -23.39 15.83
C VAL A 118 0.66 -24.03 16.81
N ARG A 119 1.65 -23.26 17.27
CA ARG A 119 2.59 -23.70 18.31
C ARG A 119 2.19 -23.08 19.64
N ARG A 120 2.04 -23.94 20.65
CA ARG A 120 2.01 -23.54 22.05
C ARG A 120 3.39 -23.81 22.63
N SER A 121 4.12 -22.78 23.00
CA SER A 121 5.32 -22.96 23.82
C SER A 121 4.92 -22.84 25.29
N PRO A 122 5.05 -23.89 26.11
CA PRO A 122 5.05 -23.70 27.55
C PRO A 122 6.23 -22.80 27.94
N MET A 123 6.05 -22.06 29.03
CA MET A 123 6.93 -21.00 29.51
C MET A 123 8.35 -21.53 29.79
N SER A 124 9.22 -21.49 28.80
CA SER A 124 10.67 -21.65 28.95
C SER A 124 11.35 -20.55 28.13
N MET A 125 12.07 -19.68 28.86
CA MET A 125 12.87 -18.53 28.43
C MET A 125 13.21 -18.51 26.94
N ILE A 126 12.52 -17.67 26.18
CA ILE A 126 13.08 -17.11 24.96
C ILE A 126 14.14 -16.10 25.43
N HIS A 127 15.39 -16.54 25.53
CA HIS A 127 16.51 -15.61 25.61
C HIS A 127 16.66 -14.96 24.24
N LEU A 128 16.02 -13.80 24.06
CA LEU A 128 16.41 -12.86 23.03
C LEU A 128 17.80 -12.34 23.44
N ARG A 129 18.87 -12.95 22.91
CA ARG A 129 20.19 -12.36 23.01
C ARG A 129 20.22 -11.16 22.07
N ALA A 130 20.19 -9.97 22.67
CA ALA A 130 20.61 -8.73 22.03
C ALA A 130 22.12 -8.74 21.77
#